data_AF-A0A8T4F3E6-F1
#
_entry.id   AF-A0A8T4F3E6-F1
#
_cell.length_a   1.000
_cell.length_b   1.000
_cell.length_c   1.000
_cell.angle_alpha   90.00
_cell.angle_beta   90.00
_cell.angle_gamma   90.00
#
_symmetry.space_group_name_H-M   'P 1'
#
loop_
_entity.id
_entity.type
_entity.pdbx_description
1 polymer ?
#
loop_
_entity_poly.entity_id
_entity_poly.type
_entity_poly.pdbx_seq_one_letter_code
_entity_poly.pdbx_strand_id
1 'polypeptide(L)' 'MHLSGGAQVREPVRSHLAAEFGSVPVHTVHRCVDDVWACAEHLGIEVTPEIVARIAREHLLAMVNSAPPGR' A
#
# COMPACT_ATOMS: atom_id res chain seq x y z
N MET A 1 -18.28 19.62 -3.63
CA MET A 1 -17.95 18.18 -3.83
C MET A 1 -16.46 18.02 -3.55
N HIS A 2 -16.08 17.78 -2.30
CA HIS A 2 -14.67 17.61 -1.89
C HIS A 2 -14.46 16.16 -1.49
N LEU A 3 -13.88 15.35 -2.37
CA LEU A 3 -13.39 14.00 -2.06
C LEU A 3 -11.94 13.79 -2.54
N SER A 4 -11.15 14.87 -2.68
CA SER A 4 -9.76 14.78 -3.12
C SER A 4 -8.75 14.56 -1.98
N GLY A 5 -9.17 14.66 -0.71
CA GLY A 5 -8.27 14.55 0.45
C GLY A 5 -7.64 13.17 0.62
N GLY A 6 -8.39 12.09 0.35
CA GLY A 6 -7.88 10.72 0.49
C GLY A 6 -6.85 10.35 -0.59
N ALA A 7 -7.12 10.69 -1.85
CA ALA A 7 -6.18 10.40 -2.95
C ALA A 7 -4.85 11.16 -2.80
N GLN A 8 -4.90 12.40 -2.32
CA GLN A 8 -3.72 13.25 -2.15
C GLN A 8 -2.82 12.77 -0.99
N VAL A 9 -3.41 12.12 0.03
CA VAL A 9 -2.66 11.51 1.14
C VAL A 9 -2.13 10.11 0.77
N ARG A 10 -2.78 9.41 -0.16
CA ARG A 10 -2.33 8.10 -0.67
C ARG A 10 -1.14 8.19 -1.62
N GLU A 11 -1.10 9.22 -2.46
CA GLU A 11 -0.03 9.44 -3.45
C GLU A 11 1.40 9.38 -2.86
N PRO A 12 1.72 10.07 -1.74
CA PRO A 12 3.06 9.98 -1.14
C PRO A 12 3.36 8.58 -0.60
N VAL A 13 2.37 7.88 -0.03
CA VAL A 13 2.55 6.50 0.45
C VAL A 13 2.84 5.54 -0.70
N ARG A 14 2.06 5.66 -1.80
CA ARG A 14 2.26 4.86 -3.02
C ARG A 14 3.64 5.10 -3.62
N SER A 15 4.06 6.36 -3.73
CA SER A 15 5.34 6.74 -4.33
C SER A 15 6.51 6.25 -3.48
N HIS A 16 6.41 6.38 -2.15
CA HIS A 16 7.43 5.91 -1.22
C HIS A 16 7.59 4.38 -1.28
N LEU A 17 6.49 3.63 -1.22
CA LEU A 17 6.53 2.17 -1.30
C LEU A 17 6.95 1.67 -2.69
N ALA A 18 6.59 2.37 -3.77
CA ALA A 18 7.02 1.99 -5.11
C ALA A 18 8.54 2.15 -5.29
N ALA A 19 9.14 3.17 -4.66
CA ALA A 19 10.58 3.34 -4.63
C ALA A 19 11.28 2.29 -3.75
N GLU A 20 10.68 1.92 -2.62
CA GLU A 20 11.22 0.91 -1.70
C GLU A 20 11.15 -0.51 -2.29
N PHE A 21 10.03 -0.86 -2.93
CA PHE A 21 9.78 -2.16 -3.54
C PHE A 21 10.01 -2.13 -5.05
N GLY A 22 11.17 -1.65 -5.50
CA GLY A 22 11.50 -1.54 -6.93
C GLY A 22 11.50 -2.86 -7.72
N SER A 23 11.51 -4.01 -7.03
CA SER A 23 11.35 -5.34 -7.63
C SER A 23 9.89 -5.75 -7.87
N VAL A 24 8.94 -5.06 -7.23
CA VAL A 24 7.50 -5.31 -7.37
C VAL A 24 6.92 -4.33 -8.40
N PRO A 25 6.03 -4.76 -9.30
CA PRO A 25 5.41 -3.85 -10.25
C PRO A 25 4.65 -2.72 -9.55
N VAL A 26 4.84 -1.48 -10.00
CA VAL A 26 4.24 -0.27 -9.41
C VAL A 26 2.72 -0.37 -9.25
N HIS A 27 2.02 -0.94 -10.24
CA HIS A 27 0.58 -1.14 -10.16
C HIS A 27 0.16 -2.10 -9.03
N THR A 28 1.00 -3.09 -8.70
CA THR A 28 0.78 -4.02 -7.59
C THR A 28 0.97 -3.31 -6.25
N VAL A 29 1.99 -2.45 -6.14
CA VAL A 29 2.19 -1.60 -4.96
C VAL A 29 0.99 -0.66 -4.76
N HIS A 30 0.54 0.01 -5.81
CA HIS A 30 -0.59 0.94 -5.73
C HIS A 30 -1.87 0.23 -5.30
N ARG A 31 -2.16 -0.94 -5.88
CA ARG A 31 -3.31 -1.76 -5.51
C ARG A 31 -3.23 -2.20 -4.05
N CYS A 32 -2.05 -2.63 -3.59
CA CYS A 32 -1.86 -3.01 -2.19
C CYS A 32 -2.19 -1.84 -1.24
N VAL A 33 -1.73 -0.62 -1.54
CA VAL A 33 -2.05 0.57 -0.74
C VAL A 33 -3.55 0.88 -0.73
N ASP A 34 -4.23 0.76 -1.88
CA ASP A 34 -5.68 0.98 -1.97
C ASP A 34 -6.48 -0.09 -1.22
N ASP A 35 -6.09 -1.36 -1.34
CA ASP A 35 -6.75 -2.47 -0.65
C ASP A 35 -6.60 -2.32 0.87
N VAL A 36 -5.40 -1.96 1.36
CA VAL A 36 -5.15 -1.69 2.79
C VAL A 36 -5.98 -0.51 3.28
N TRP A 37 -6.05 0.57 2.50
CA TRP A 37 -6.85 1.74 2.86
C TRP A 37 -8.33 1.39 2.96
N ALA A 38 -8.89 0.70 1.95
CA ALA A 38 -10.29 0.28 1.93
C ALA A 38 -10.60 -0.69 3.08
N CYS A 39 -9.70 -1.62 3.40
CA CYS A 39 -9.84 -2.52 4.54
C CYS A 39 -9.84 -1.76 5.87
N ALA A 40 -8.94 -0.79 6.06
CA ALA A 40 -8.88 -0.01 7.28
C ALA A 40 -10.14 0.85 7.48
N GLU A 41 -10.64 1.49 6.41
CA GLU A 41 -11.92 2.21 6.42
C GLU A 41 -13.09 1.28 6.76
N HIS A 42 -13.12 0.10 6.15
CA HIS A 42 -14.17 -0.90 6.40
C HIS A 42 -14.19 -1.41 7.85
N LEU A 43 -13.02 -1.54 8.47
CA LEU A 43 -12.88 -1.95 9.87
C LEU A 43 -13.14 -0.82 10.87
N GLY A 44 -13.38 0.40 10.40
CA GLY A 44 -13.57 1.58 11.25
C GLY A 44 -12.29 2.02 11.97
N ILE A 45 -11.12 1.62 11.46
CA ILE A 45 -9.82 2.05 11.97
C ILE A 45 -9.58 3.48 11.48
N GLU A 46 -9.01 4.33 12.33
CA GLU A 46 -8.55 5.64 11.90
C GLU A 46 -7.45 5.47 10.84
N VAL A 47 -7.78 5.79 9.60
CA VAL A 47 -6.88 5.56 8.47
C VAL A 47 -5.88 6.69 8.37
N THR A 48 -4.68 6.43 8.88
CA THR A 48 -3.53 7.32 8.74
C THR A 48 -2.56 6.79 7.69
N PRO A 49 -1.87 7.67 6.95
CA PRO A 49 -0.86 7.26 5.98
C PRO A 49 0.25 6.40 6.59
N GLU A 50 0.62 6.61 7.86
CA GLU A 50 1.61 5.79 8.56
C GLU A 50 1.14 4.35 8.78
N ILE A 51 -0.11 4.16 9.22
CA ILE A 51 -0.70 2.82 9.42
C ILE A 51 -0.79 2.09 8.07
N VAL A 52 -1.28 2.78 7.04
CA VAL A 52 -1.42 2.19 5.70
C VAL A 52 -0.06 1.82 5.13
N ALA A 53 0.95 2.69 5.24
CA ALA A 53 2.30 2.42 4.75
C ALA A 53 2.91 1.19 5.44
N ARG A 54 2.72 1.07 6.76
CA ARG A 54 3.24 -0.07 7.53
C ARG A 54 2.58 -1.38 7.11
N ILE A 55 1.25 -1.42 7.04
CA ILE A 55 0.52 -2.64 6.66
C ILE A 55 0.84 -3.03 5.22
N ALA A 56 0.85 -2.07 4.28
CA ALA A 56 1.18 -2.33 2.88
C ALA A 56 2.63 -2.85 2.73
N ARG A 57 3.59 -2.29 3.47
CA ARG A 57 4.98 -2.78 3.50
C ARG A 57 5.05 -4.24 3.93
N GLU A 58 4.37 -4.60 5.02
CA GLU A 58 4.36 -5.98 5.51
C GLU A 58 3.76 -6.95 4.46
N HIS A 59 2.67 -6.56 3.79
CA HIS A 59 2.09 -7.35 2.70
C HIS A 59 3.04 -7.52 1.51
N LEU A 60 3.70 -6.44 1.08
CA LEU A 60 4.66 -6.47 -0.03
C LEU A 60 5.90 -7.30 0.33
N LEU A 61 6.39 -7.19 1.57
CA LEU A 61 7.50 -8.00 2.07
C LEU A 61 7.14 -9.48 2.11
N ALA A 62 5.95 -9.82 2.61
CA ALA A 62 5.45 -11.18 2.59
C ALA A 62 5.31 -11.72 1.16
N MET A 63 4.86 -10.90 0.21
CA MET A 63 4.77 -11.27 -1.22
C MET A 63 6.13 -11.58 -1.82
N VAL A 64 7.14 -10.73 -1.58
CA VAL A 64 8.51 -10.94 -2.06
C VAL A 64 9.12 -12.20 -1.44
N ASN A 65 8.91 -12.44 -0.15
CA ASN A 65 9.44 -13.61 0.55
C ASN A 65 8.71 -14.92 0.19
N SER A 66 7.42 -14.83 -0.18
CA SER A 66 6.61 -15.99 -0.55
C SER A 66 6.71 -16.33 -2.04
N ALA A 67 7.30 -15.46 -2.85
CA ALA A 67 7.60 -15.79 -4.24
C ALA A 67 8.52 -17.02 -4.23
N PRO A 68 8.16 -18.13 -4.89
CA PRO A 68 9.01 -19.30 -4.91
C PRO A 68 10.38 -18.89 -5.48
N PRO A 69 11.50 -19.30 -4.83
CA PRO A 69 12.81 -19.05 -5.40
C PRO A 69 12.80 -19.66 -6.80
N GLY A 70 13.09 -18.84 -7.81
CA GLY A 70 12.99 -19.21 -9.22
C GLY A 70 13.67 -20.56 -9.45
N ARG A 71 12.93 -21.48 -10.07
CA ARG A 71 13.44 -22.78 -10.51
C ARG A 71 14.49 -22.61 -11.60
#